data_AF-A0A4R0RXQ0-F1
#
_entry.id   AF-A0A4R0RXQ0-F1
#
_cell.length_a   1.000
_cell.length_b   1.000
_cell.length_c   1.000
_cell.angle_alpha   90.00
_cell.angle_beta   90.00
_cell.angle_gamma   90.00
#
_symmetry.space_group_name_H-M   'P 1'
#
loop_
_entity.id
_entity.type
_entity.pdbx_description
1 polymer ?
#
loop_
_entity_poly.entity_id
_entity_poly.type
_entity_poly.pdbx_seq_one_letter_code
_entity_poly.pdbx_strand_id
1 'polypeptide(L)'
;MFTVPQPADAEMWDGCPVVRLSDTGSSFLRLLRILFDVDETLGFNHVLPFETVAAMLQLGSKYQMHRIRQDAVNRLTFYFPRRLKDFKNTYATTSTDPSLAMRACAEDPSIYGVFPDGPIVFEHSDAVP
;
A
#
# COMPACT_ATOMS: atom_id res chain seq x y z
N MET A 1 12.33 -20.28 0.55
CA MET A 1 11.53 -20.86 1.64
C MET A 1 10.88 -22.18 1.24
N PHE A 2 10.31 -22.32 0.04
CA PHE A 2 9.56 -23.53 -0.38
C PHE A 2 10.39 -24.63 -1.07
N THR A 3 11.73 -24.51 -1.10
CA THR A 3 12.61 -25.48 -1.76
C THR A 3 13.11 -26.59 -0.82
N VAL A 4 12.80 -26.49 0.48
CA VAL A 4 13.20 -27.49 1.48
C VAL A 4 12.07 -28.49 1.64
N PRO A 5 12.34 -29.81 1.53
CA PRO A 5 11.32 -30.84 1.75
C PRO A 5 10.74 -30.73 3.16
N GLN A 6 9.42 -30.90 3.27
CA GLN A 6 8.74 -30.91 4.57
C GLN A 6 9.20 -32.12 5.39
N PRO A 7 9.29 -32.00 6.72
CA PRO A 7 9.69 -33.10 7.59
C PRO A 7 8.67 -34.24 7.52
N ALA A 8 9.13 -35.47 7.76
CA ALA A 8 8.32 -36.69 7.58
C ALA A 8 7.14 -36.79 8.57
N ASP A 9 7.21 -36.06 9.69
CA ASP A 9 6.22 -35.94 10.75
C ASP A 9 5.42 -34.63 10.68
N ALA A 10 5.37 -33.99 9.51
CA ALA A 10 4.60 -32.76 9.31
C ALA A 10 3.10 -32.96 9.64
N GLU A 11 2.51 -31.92 10.22
CA GLU A 11 1.05 -31.84 10.42
C GLU A 11 0.35 -32.03 9.07
N MET A 12 -0.72 -32.85 9.05
CA MET A 12 -1.47 -33.17 7.84
C MET A 12 -2.87 -32.58 7.91
N TRP A 13 -3.33 -31.97 6.82
CA TRP A 13 -4.70 -31.51 6.64
C TRP A 13 -5.22 -32.02 5.31
N ASP A 14 -6.28 -32.83 5.34
CA ASP A 14 -6.90 -33.44 4.15
C ASP A 14 -5.88 -34.13 3.22
N GLY A 15 -4.96 -34.90 3.81
CA GLY A 15 -3.92 -35.62 3.09
C GLY A 15 -2.76 -34.77 2.55
N CYS A 16 -2.75 -33.45 2.81
CA CYS A 16 -1.66 -32.55 2.43
C CYS A 16 -0.84 -32.11 3.65
N PRO A 17 0.50 -31.97 3.53
CA PRO A 17 1.32 -31.41 4.61
C PRO A 17 1.02 -29.92 4.82
N VAL A 18 0.77 -29.53 6.07
CA VAL A 18 0.48 -28.16 6.47
C VAL A 18 1.78 -27.39 6.63
N VAL A 19 1.88 -26.26 5.93
CA VAL A 19 3.01 -25.34 6.06
C VAL A 19 2.61 -24.19 6.99
N ARG A 20 3.20 -24.15 8.19
CA ARG A 20 3.00 -23.04 9.14
C ARG A 20 3.77 -21.81 8.69
N LEU A 21 3.06 -20.71 8.48
CA LEU A 21 3.64 -19.41 8.14
C LEU A 21 3.68 -18.51 9.38
N SER A 22 4.72 -17.69 9.50
CA SER A 22 4.90 -16.78 10.63
C SER A 22 4.21 -15.43 10.46
N ASP A 23 3.74 -15.10 9.26
CA ASP A 23 3.06 -13.82 9.00
C ASP A 23 1.60 -13.84 9.44
N THR A 24 1.07 -12.64 9.66
CA THR A 24 -0.33 -12.46 10.05
C THR A 24 -1.28 -12.91 8.94
N GLY A 25 -2.33 -13.64 9.32
CA GLY A 25 -3.36 -14.10 8.39
C GLY A 25 -4.05 -12.98 7.62
N SER A 26 -4.15 -11.77 8.18
CA SER A 26 -4.71 -10.59 7.52
C SER A 26 -3.87 -10.09 6.34
N SER A 27 -2.53 -10.06 6.49
CA SER A 27 -1.61 -9.70 5.41
C SER A 27 -1.65 -10.74 4.28
N PHE A 28 -1.69 -12.02 4.65
CA PHE A 28 -1.86 -13.10 3.68
C PHE A 28 -3.20 -13.04 2.96
N LEU A 29 -4.29 -12.80 3.67
CA LEU A 29 -5.61 -12.66 3.06
C LEU A 29 -5.65 -11.51 2.05
N ARG A 30 -5.06 -10.35 2.38
CA ARG A 30 -4.94 -9.22 1.45
C ARG A 30 -4.13 -9.60 0.21
N LEU A 31 -2.98 -10.26 0.39
CA LEU A 31 -2.14 -10.70 -0.71
C LEU A 31 -2.83 -11.76 -1.59
N LEU A 32 -3.49 -12.75 -0.99
CA LEU A 32 -4.19 -13.81 -1.71
C LEU A 32 -5.36 -13.25 -2.51
N ARG A 33 -6.11 -12.28 -1.96
CA ARG A 33 -7.11 -11.55 -2.75
C ARG A 33 -6.51 -10.95 -4.01
N ILE A 34 -5.38 -10.24 -3.89
CA ILE A 34 -4.70 -9.66 -5.06
C ILE A 34 -4.23 -10.72 -6.07
N LEU A 35 -3.73 -11.87 -5.59
CA LEU A 35 -3.20 -12.93 -6.46
C LEU A 35 -4.29 -13.70 -7.22
N PHE A 36 -5.46 -13.86 -6.60
CA PHE A 36 -6.54 -14.69 -7.12
C PHE A 36 -7.74 -13.91 -7.65
N ASP A 37 -7.73 -12.58 -7.53
CA ASP A 37 -8.74 -11.74 -8.15
C ASP A 37 -8.37 -11.56 -9.64
N VAL A 38 -9.16 -12.20 -10.50
CA VAL A 38 -8.77 -12.55 -11.88
C VAL A 38 -8.83 -11.35 -12.84
N ASP A 39 -9.54 -10.27 -12.53
CA ASP A 39 -9.86 -9.26 -13.55
C ASP A 39 -9.33 -7.83 -13.34
N GLU A 40 -9.13 -7.26 -12.14
CA GLU A 40 -8.96 -5.79 -12.07
C GLU A 40 -7.95 -5.22 -11.05
N THR A 41 -7.60 -5.91 -9.97
CA THR A 41 -6.86 -5.28 -8.85
C THR A 41 -5.34 -5.12 -9.04
N LEU A 42 -4.75 -5.81 -10.02
CA LEU A 42 -3.34 -5.63 -10.40
C LEU A 42 -3.13 -4.43 -11.36
N GLY A 43 -4.22 -3.81 -11.84
CA GLY A 43 -4.14 -2.52 -12.54
C GLY A 43 -3.91 -1.36 -11.58
N PHE A 44 -3.15 -0.34 -11.99
CA PHE A 44 -3.06 0.95 -11.28
C PHE A 44 -4.41 1.69 -11.18
N ASN A 45 -5.46 1.16 -11.81
CA ASN A 45 -6.77 1.79 -11.91
C ASN A 45 -7.54 1.82 -10.57
N HIS A 46 -7.15 1.01 -9.58
CA HIS A 46 -7.81 0.97 -8.28
C HIS A 46 -6.92 1.51 -7.16
N VAL A 47 -7.50 2.41 -6.36
CA VAL A 47 -6.90 2.87 -5.11
C VAL A 47 -6.90 1.70 -4.12
N LEU A 48 -5.72 1.34 -3.63
CA LEU A 48 -5.57 0.30 -2.61
C LEU A 48 -5.35 0.96 -1.24
N PRO A 49 -5.94 0.41 -0.16
CA PRO A 49 -5.57 0.80 1.19
C PRO A 49 -4.07 0.63 1.43
N PHE A 50 -3.47 1.51 2.23
CA PHE A 50 -2.04 1.45 2.54
C PHE A 50 -1.64 0.09 3.12
N GLU A 51 -2.46 -0.48 4.01
CA GLU A 51 -2.23 -1.81 4.58
C GLU A 51 -2.15 -2.95 3.56
N THR A 52 -2.83 -2.79 2.42
CA THR A 52 -2.74 -3.72 1.29
C THR A 52 -1.41 -3.54 0.58
N VAL A 53 -1.02 -2.30 0.30
CA VAL A 53 0.28 -2.01 -0.34
C VAL A 53 1.46 -2.42 0.55
N ALA A 54 1.34 -2.22 1.86
CA ALA A 54 2.32 -2.68 2.85
C ALA A 54 2.42 -4.21 2.86
N ALA A 55 1.29 -4.93 2.86
CA ALA A 55 1.28 -6.39 2.76
C ALA A 55 1.91 -6.89 1.44
N MET A 56 1.62 -6.24 0.31
CA MET A 56 2.26 -6.54 -0.98
C MET A 56 3.78 -6.38 -0.91
N LEU A 57 4.27 -5.29 -0.30
CA LEU A 57 5.70 -5.01 -0.19
C LEU A 57 6.40 -6.01 0.74
N GLN A 58 5.84 -6.24 1.93
CA GLN A 58 6.42 -7.13 2.96
C GLN A 58 6.45 -8.58 2.49
N LEU A 59 5.28 -9.14 2.14
CA LEU A 59 5.17 -10.53 1.75
C LEU A 59 5.76 -10.77 0.36
N GLY A 60 5.61 -9.83 -0.57
CA GLY A 60 6.23 -9.94 -1.89
C GLY A 60 7.75 -9.96 -1.83
N SER A 61 8.36 -9.25 -0.86
CA SER A 61 9.80 -9.33 -0.61
C SER A 61 10.20 -10.64 0.07
N LYS A 62 9.45 -11.06 1.11
CA LYS A 62 9.74 -12.27 1.90
C LYS A 62 9.62 -13.56 1.08
N TYR A 63 8.60 -13.62 0.23
CA TYR A 63 8.26 -14.80 -0.57
C TYR A 63 8.69 -14.68 -2.03
N GLN A 64 9.56 -13.73 -2.36
CA GLN A 64 10.16 -13.55 -3.69
C GLN A 64 9.12 -13.37 -4.82
N MET A 65 7.98 -12.74 -4.52
CA MET A 65 6.95 -12.40 -5.50
C MET A 65 7.29 -11.05 -6.15
N HIS A 66 8.26 -11.09 -7.08
CA HIS A 66 8.86 -9.87 -7.65
C HIS A 66 7.85 -8.92 -8.30
N ARG A 67 6.83 -9.44 -9.00
CA ARG A 67 5.78 -8.62 -9.64
C ARG A 67 4.98 -7.83 -8.60
N ILE A 68 4.44 -8.52 -7.60
CA ILE A 68 3.68 -7.89 -6.50
C ILE A 68 4.52 -6.83 -5.76
N ARG A 69 5.78 -7.16 -5.48
CA ARG A 69 6.71 -6.21 -4.86
C ARG A 69 6.90 -4.96 -5.73
N GLN A 70 7.11 -5.16 -7.03
CA GLN A 70 7.33 -4.05 -7.95
C GLN A 70 6.10 -3.16 -8.07
N ASP A 71 4.90 -3.74 -8.12
CA ASP A 71 3.65 -2.99 -8.17
C ASP A 71 3.44 -2.16 -6.91
N ALA A 72 3.76 -2.72 -5.74
CA ALA A 72 3.72 -1.97 -4.48
C ALA A 72 4.69 -0.77 -4.51
N VAL A 73 5.93 -0.97 -4.97
CA VAL A 73 6.93 0.10 -5.10
C VAL A 73 6.47 1.18 -6.07
N ASN A 74 5.91 0.79 -7.21
CA ASN A 74 5.42 1.74 -8.21
C ASN A 74 4.26 2.57 -7.65
N ARG A 75 3.31 1.95 -6.92
CA ARG A 75 2.22 2.65 -6.24
C ARG A 75 2.75 3.63 -5.19
N LEU A 76 3.69 3.21 -4.35
CA LEU A 76 4.32 4.09 -3.37
C LEU A 76 5.06 5.26 -4.03
N THR A 77 5.77 5.02 -5.13
CA THR A 77 6.51 6.06 -5.86
C THR A 77 5.59 7.05 -6.55
N PHE A 78 4.38 6.61 -6.94
CA PHE A 78 3.35 7.49 -7.50
C PHE A 78 2.83 8.49 -6.46
N TYR A 79 2.56 8.05 -5.23
CA TYR A 79 2.08 8.94 -4.16
C TYR A 79 3.22 9.71 -3.46
N PHE A 80 4.39 9.09 -3.34
CA PHE A 80 5.56 9.62 -2.65
C PHE A 80 6.76 9.63 -3.60
N PRO A 81 6.85 10.62 -4.50
CA PRO A 81 7.94 10.73 -5.45
C PRO A 81 9.24 11.06 -4.74
N ARG A 82 10.37 10.73 -5.39
CA ARG A 82 11.71 10.87 -4.80
C ARG A 82 12.13 12.30 -4.48
N ARG A 83 11.54 13.30 -5.15
CA ARG A 83 11.89 14.71 -4.98
C ARG A 83 10.67 15.45 -4.44
N LEU A 84 10.88 16.26 -3.40
CA LEU A 84 9.83 17.05 -2.78
C LEU A 84 9.08 17.94 -3.78
N LYS A 85 9.77 18.51 -4.77
CA LYS A 85 9.16 19.32 -5.83
C LYS A 85 8.15 18.58 -6.72
N ASP A 86 8.26 17.25 -6.80
CA ASP A 86 7.37 16.43 -7.61
C ASP A 86 6.14 15.96 -6.79
N PHE A 87 6.19 16.13 -5.46
CA PHE A 87 5.11 15.74 -4.56
C PHE A 87 3.92 16.69 -4.72
N LYS A 88 2.74 16.11 -4.97
CA LYS A 88 1.48 16.86 -5.07
C LYS A 88 0.71 16.66 -3.78
N ASN A 89 0.68 17.69 -2.93
CA ASN A 89 -0.15 17.67 -1.74
C ASN A 89 -1.58 18.07 -2.12
N THR A 90 -2.50 17.10 -2.15
CA THR A 90 -3.92 17.32 -2.43
C THR A 90 -4.61 18.22 -1.40
N TYR A 91 -4.04 18.33 -0.20
CA TYR A 91 -4.53 19.21 0.87
C TYR A 91 -3.93 20.62 0.80
N ALA A 92 -2.80 20.80 0.11
CA ALA A 92 -2.28 22.12 -0.19
C ALA A 92 -2.93 22.61 -1.48
N THR A 93 -4.17 23.05 -1.40
CA THR A 93 -4.69 24.02 -2.37
C THR A 93 -3.82 25.27 -2.21
N THR A 94 -2.75 25.39 -2.99
CA THR A 94 -2.07 26.67 -3.23
C THR A 94 -3.00 27.51 -4.09
N SER A 95 -4.13 27.88 -3.50
CA SER A 95 -5.07 28.80 -4.07
C SER A 95 -4.47 30.19 -3.92
N THR A 96 -3.94 30.71 -5.02
CA THR A 96 -3.69 32.14 -5.16
C THR A 96 -4.99 32.89 -5.51
N ASP A 97 -6.12 32.19 -5.65
CA ASP A 97 -7.45 32.76 -5.91
C ASP A 97 -8.47 32.27 -4.87
N PRO A 98 -8.77 33.06 -3.83
CA PRO A 98 -9.66 32.70 -2.72
C PRO A 98 -11.05 32.18 -3.14
N SER A 99 -11.50 32.45 -4.36
CA SER A 99 -12.83 32.06 -4.85
C SER A 99 -12.93 30.59 -5.29
N LEU A 100 -11.82 29.94 -5.64
CA LEU A 100 -11.82 28.56 -6.18
C LEU A 100 -11.66 27.48 -5.10
N ALA A 101 -11.12 27.83 -3.93
CA ALA A 101 -10.83 26.89 -2.85
C ALA A 101 -12.10 26.24 -2.26
N MET A 102 -13.26 26.90 -2.40
CA MET A 102 -14.53 26.43 -1.85
C MET A 102 -15.25 25.40 -2.74
N ARG A 103 -14.83 25.19 -4.00
CA ARG A 103 -15.41 24.18 -4.89
C ARG A 103 -14.75 22.80 -4.78
N ALA A 104 -13.50 22.72 -4.29
CA ALA A 104 -12.79 21.44 -4.18
C ALA A 104 -13.34 20.51 -3.07
N CYS A 105 -14.10 21.05 -2.11
CA CYS A 105 -14.75 20.25 -1.06
C CYS A 105 -16.08 19.62 -1.50
N ALA A 106 -16.57 19.91 -2.72
CA ALA A 106 -17.90 19.51 -3.17
C ALA A 106 -17.91 18.35 -4.19
N GLU A 107 -16.75 17.87 -4.67
CA GLU A 107 -16.70 16.78 -5.65
C GLU A 107 -16.11 15.50 -5.05
N ASP A 108 -17.03 14.56 -4.84
CA ASP A 108 -16.89 13.12 -4.62
C ASP A 108 -15.92 12.59 -3.53
N PRO A 109 -16.42 12.29 -2.31
CA PRO A 109 -15.66 11.64 -1.25
C PRO A 109 -15.20 10.21 -1.57
N SER A 110 -15.60 9.65 -2.72
CA SER A 110 -15.35 8.25 -3.08
C SER A 110 -13.98 7.99 -3.72
N ILE A 111 -13.25 9.03 -4.17
CA ILE A 111 -11.97 8.89 -4.88
C ILE A 111 -10.74 9.04 -3.99
N TYR A 112 -10.87 9.64 -2.80
CA TYR A 112 -9.73 9.92 -1.93
C TYR A 112 -9.69 8.93 -0.78
N GLY A 113 -8.76 7.98 -0.87
CA GLY A 113 -8.39 7.12 0.25
C GLY A 113 -8.01 7.98 1.45
N VAL A 114 -8.90 8.03 2.43
CA VAL A 114 -8.70 8.70 3.71
C VAL A 114 -7.53 8.02 4.43
N PHE A 115 -6.38 8.68 4.47
CA PHE A 115 -5.36 8.38 5.46
C PHE A 115 -5.89 8.87 6.82
N PRO A 116 -5.94 8.03 7.87
CA PRO A 116 -6.65 8.34 9.11
C PRO A 116 -5.91 9.33 10.03
N ASP A 117 -4.75 9.84 9.67
CA ASP A 117 -4.00 10.77 10.51
C ASP A 117 -3.96 12.15 9.86
N GLY A 118 -4.43 13.13 10.63
CA GLY A 118 -4.55 14.53 10.22
C GLY A 118 -3.22 15.19 9.80
N PRO A 119 -3.24 16.50 9.51
CA PRO A 119 -2.06 17.18 8.98
C PRO A 119 -0.87 17.08 9.97
N ILE A 120 0.15 16.28 9.65
CA ILE A 120 1.31 16.73 8.85
C ILE A 120 1.88 18.13 9.17
N VAL A 121 1.76 18.70 10.37
CA VAL A 121 2.37 20.00 10.70
C VAL A 121 3.88 19.83 10.85
N PHE A 122 4.65 20.22 9.84
CA PHE A 122 6.08 20.48 9.98
C PHE A 122 6.26 21.89 10.55
N GLU A 123 6.40 22.02 11.87
CA GLU A 123 6.88 23.26 12.48
C GLU A 123 8.28 23.56 11.92
N HIS A 124 8.40 24.69 11.21
CA HIS A 124 9.69 25.31 10.95
C HIS A 124 10.24 25.79 12.29
N SER A 125 11.14 25.01 12.89
CA SER A 125 11.96 25.51 13.99
C SER A 125 12.89 26.58 13.44
N ASP A 126 12.70 27.78 13.96
CA ASP A 126 13.44 28.99 13.65
C ASP A 126 14.96 28.83 13.70
N ALA A 127 15.58 29.65 12.87
CA ALA A 127 17.00 29.92 12.82
C ALA A 127 17.57 30.44 14.16
N VAL A 128 18.92 30.52 14.16
CA VAL A 128 19.84 31.31 15.00
C VAL A 128 20.67 30.44 15.98
N PRO A 129 21.98 30.72 16.16
CA PRO A 129 22.72 31.93 15.82
C PRO A 129 23.69 31.86 14.63
#